data_AF-A0A134BCQ4-F1
#
_entry.id   AF-A0A134BCQ4-F1
#
_cell.length_a   1.000
_cell.length_b   1.000
_cell.length_c   1.000
_cell.angle_alpha   90.00
_cell.angle_beta   90.00
_cell.angle_gamma   90.00
#
_symmetry.space_group_name_H-M   'P 1'
#
loop_
_entity.id
_entity.type
_entity.pdbx_description
1 polymer ?
#
loop_
_entity_poly.entity_id
_entity_poly.type
_entity_poly.pdbx_seq_one_letter_code
_entity_poly.pdbx_strand_id
1 'polypeptide(L)'
;MKTSNKLHSFLLSQQEGQTLLTAKDYPWSVLQVIPTTPDKFNQVVEKLKERGMVATHDTDRTFCIIHLASGDHDGQHPERHINVTQSNYEQIIEDLKDVMAQAAVWYKTNVL
;
A
#
# COMPACT_ATOMS: atom_id res chain seq x y z
N MET A 1 16.09 3.75 3.65
CA MET A 1 15.62 2.46 3.15
C MET A 1 15.89 1.36 4.18
N LYS A 2 14.84 0.81 4.81
CA LYS A 2 14.93 -0.55 5.35
C LYS A 2 15.04 -1.46 4.14
N THR A 3 16.09 -2.26 4.05
CA THR A 3 16.23 -3.26 2.99
C THR A 3 15.16 -4.31 3.24
N SER A 4 14.14 -4.39 2.37
CA SER A 4 13.20 -5.50 2.45
C SER A 4 13.92 -6.78 2.05
N ASN A 5 13.69 -7.86 2.80
CA ASN A 5 14.18 -9.19 2.45
C ASN A 5 13.27 -9.90 1.44
N LYS A 6 12.14 -9.30 1.06
CA LYS A 6 11.12 -9.91 0.20
C LYS A 6 10.69 -8.93 -0.89
N LEU A 7 10.83 -9.31 -2.15
CA LEU A 7 10.32 -8.53 -3.27
C LEU A 7 8.83 -8.79 -3.44
N HIS A 8 8.01 -7.74 -3.49
CA HIS A 8 6.56 -7.87 -3.72
C HIS A 8 6.20 -7.55 -5.18
N SER A 9 5.25 -8.32 -5.72
CA SER A 9 4.71 -8.10 -7.06
C SER A 9 3.38 -7.35 -7.00
N PHE A 10 3.19 -6.40 -7.91
CA PHE A 10 1.99 -5.57 -7.98
C PHE A 10 1.23 -5.72 -9.30
N LEU A 11 -0.10 -5.70 -9.23
CA LEU A 11 -0.97 -5.47 -10.38
C LEU A 11 -1.50 -4.04 -10.36
N LEU A 12 -1.44 -3.37 -11.50
CA LEU A 12 -2.07 -2.07 -11.70
C LEU A 12 -3.47 -2.27 -12.28
N SER A 13 -4.46 -1.58 -11.71
CA SER A 13 -5.81 -1.51 -12.28
C SER A 13 -6.42 -0.12 -12.11
N GLN A 14 -7.41 0.21 -12.93
CA GLN A 14 -8.23 1.42 -12.79
C GLN A 14 -9.64 1.02 -12.34
N GLN A 15 -10.15 1.66 -11.31
CA GLN A 15 -11.53 1.48 -10.83
C GLN A 15 -12.12 2.84 -10.49
N GLU A 16 -13.25 3.20 -11.09
CA GLU A 16 -13.93 4.48 -10.85
C GLU A 16 -13.02 5.73 -10.99
N GLY A 17 -12.09 5.69 -11.94
CA GLY A 17 -11.10 6.77 -12.15
C GLY A 17 -9.95 6.81 -11.14
N GLN A 18 -9.86 5.81 -10.26
CA GLN A 18 -8.81 5.66 -9.26
C GLN A 18 -7.80 4.61 -9.69
N THR A 19 -6.53 4.89 -9.43
CA THR A 19 -5.43 3.96 -9.70
C THR A 19 -5.21 3.05 -8.49
N LEU A 20 -5.33 1.75 -8.68
CA LEU A 20 -5.14 0.74 -7.64
C LEU A 20 -3.91 -0.11 -7.93
N LEU A 21 -3.18 -0.46 -6.87
CA LEU A 21 -2.08 -1.41 -6.84
C LEU A 21 -2.48 -2.58 -5.94
N THR A 22 -2.58 -3.77 -6.52
CA THR A 22 -2.87 -5.00 -5.76
C THR A 22 -1.59 -5.79 -5.58
N ALA A 23 -1.17 -5.99 -4.33
CA ALA A 23 -0.08 -6.89 -3.99
C ALA A 23 -0.51 -8.34 -4.20
N LYS A 24 0.25 -9.09 -5.00
CA LYS A 24 -0.01 -10.52 -5.27
C LYS A 24 0.51 -11.44 -4.18
N ASP A 25 1.46 -10.94 -3.40
CA ASP A 25 2.18 -11.67 -2.38
C ASP A 25 1.70 -11.25 -0.99
N TYR A 26 1.88 -12.13 -0.02
CA TYR A 26 1.59 -11.80 1.37
C TYR A 26 2.41 -10.60 1.88
N PRO A 27 1.79 -9.67 2.64
CA PRO A 27 0.34 -9.58 2.87
C PRO A 27 -0.39 -9.09 1.63
N TRP A 28 -1.38 -9.88 1.18
CA TRP A 28 -2.22 -9.50 0.06
C TRP A 28 -2.95 -8.21 0.41
N SER A 29 -2.76 -7.18 -0.40
CA SER A 29 -3.23 -5.83 -0.11
C SER A 29 -3.72 -5.13 -1.36
N VAL A 30 -4.81 -4.38 -1.21
CA VAL A 30 -5.26 -3.41 -2.20
C VAL A 30 -4.88 -2.03 -1.70
N LEU A 31 -4.11 -1.34 -2.53
CA LEU A 31 -3.57 -0.02 -2.27
C LEU A 31 -4.10 0.94 -3.33
N GLN A 32 -4.36 2.19 -2.94
CA GLN A 32 -4.76 3.23 -3.86
C GLN A 32 -3.67 4.28 -3.98
N VAL A 33 -3.34 4.64 -5.22
CA VAL A 33 -2.49 5.79 -5.52
C VAL A 33 -3.34 7.05 -5.49
N ILE A 34 -2.90 8.01 -4.69
CA ILE A 34 -3.49 9.34 -4.60
C ILE A 34 -2.55 10.34 -5.27
N PRO A 35 -2.90 10.87 -6.45
CA PRO A 35 -2.15 11.94 -7.08
C PRO A 35 -2.15 13.20 -6.21
N THR A 36 -1.02 13.88 -6.15
CA THR A 36 -0.80 15.10 -5.37
C THR A 36 0.07 16.09 -6.14
N THR A 37 0.25 17.27 -5.55
CA THR A 37 1.26 18.24 -5.97
C THR A 37 2.23 18.50 -4.82
N PRO A 38 3.50 18.89 -5.08
CA PRO A 38 4.49 19.10 -4.01
C PRO A 38 4.04 20.08 -2.92
N ASP A 39 3.29 21.13 -3.28
CA ASP A 39 2.75 22.13 -2.35
C ASP A 39 1.65 21.58 -1.43
N LYS A 40 0.89 20.58 -1.89
CA LYS A 40 -0.23 19.98 -1.14
C LYS A 40 0.12 18.65 -0.49
N PHE A 41 1.27 18.08 -0.82
CA PHE A 41 1.64 16.71 -0.45
C PHE A 41 1.48 16.43 1.04
N ASN A 42 2.12 17.24 1.89
CA ASN A 42 2.07 17.03 3.35
C ASN A 42 0.64 17.14 3.89
N GLN A 43 -0.15 18.10 3.38
CA GLN A 43 -1.54 18.26 3.80
C GLN A 43 -2.39 17.04 3.42
N VAL A 44 -2.19 16.50 2.21
CA VAL A 44 -2.91 15.30 1.75
C VAL A 44 -2.51 14.08 2.58
N VAL A 45 -1.20 13.87 2.80
CA VAL A 45 -0.70 12.75 3.61
C VAL A 45 -1.28 12.78 5.03
N GLU A 46 -1.26 13.94 5.69
CA GLU A 46 -1.82 14.05 7.06
C GLU A 46 -3.32 13.74 7.09
N LYS A 47 -4.09 14.26 6.13
CA LYS A 47 -5.53 13.92 6.02
C LYS A 47 -5.79 12.44 5.74
N LEU A 48 -4.93 11.78 4.98
CA LEU A 48 -5.08 10.36 4.67
C LEU A 48 -4.70 9.47 5.86
N LYS A 49 -3.74 9.90 6.69
CA LYS A 49 -3.37 9.19 7.94
C LYS A 49 -4.53 9.13 8.94
N GLU A 50 -5.45 10.09 8.90
CA GLU A 50 -6.70 10.03 9.69
C GLU A 50 -7.61 8.87 9.25
N ARG A 51 -7.44 8.36 8.03
CA ARG A 51 -8.26 7.28 7.45
C ARG A 51 -7.59 5.92 7.45
N GLY A 52 -6.26 5.87 7.49
CA GLY A 52 -5.53 4.61 7.44
C GLY A 52 -4.02 4.78 7.25
N MET A 53 -3.35 3.69 6.92
CA MET A 53 -1.91 3.70 6.66
C MET A 53 -1.61 4.37 5.33
N VAL A 54 -0.55 5.18 5.31
CA VAL A 54 -0.10 5.91 4.12
C VAL A 54 1.39 5.63 3.90
N ALA A 55 1.75 5.30 2.67
CA ALA A 55 3.14 5.19 2.22
C ALA A 55 3.48 6.31 1.24
N THR A 56 4.74 6.72 1.29
CA THR A 56 5.30 7.80 0.50
C THR A 56 6.60 7.36 -0.16
N HIS A 57 6.87 7.83 -1.37
CA HIS A 57 8.21 7.73 -1.94
C HIS A 57 9.19 8.63 -1.17
N ASP A 58 10.48 8.29 -1.16
CA ASP A 58 11.48 9.04 -0.39
C ASP A 58 11.59 10.50 -0.88
N THR A 59 11.52 10.72 -2.19
CA THR A 59 11.74 12.03 -2.82
C THR A 59 10.58 12.53 -3.68
N ASP A 60 9.69 11.65 -4.13
CA ASP A 60 8.60 12.05 -5.02
C ASP A 60 7.41 12.54 -4.19
N ARG A 61 6.85 13.68 -4.58
CA ARG A 61 5.76 14.38 -3.89
C ARG A 61 4.55 14.59 -4.82
N THR A 62 4.54 13.93 -5.97
CA THR A 62 3.44 13.95 -6.95
C THR A 62 2.40 12.87 -6.68
N PHE A 63 2.65 11.96 -5.74
CA PHE A 63 1.67 10.98 -5.30
C PHE A 63 1.99 10.42 -3.91
N CYS A 64 0.99 9.89 -3.22
CA CYS A 64 1.14 9.00 -2.08
C CYS A 64 0.26 7.77 -2.24
N ILE A 65 0.43 6.76 -1.38
CA ILE A 65 -0.34 5.51 -1.42
C ILE A 65 -1.09 5.33 -0.11
N ILE A 66 -2.39 5.06 -0.17
CA ILE A 66 -3.21 4.68 1.00
C ILE A 66 -3.57 3.19 0.93
N HIS A 67 -3.55 2.51 2.07
CA HIS A 67 -4.04 1.14 2.21
C HIS A 67 -5.58 1.12 2.26
N LEU A 68 -6.20 0.25 1.46
CA LEU A 68 -7.66 0.08 1.45
C LEU A 68 -8.10 -1.19 2.19
N ALA A 69 -7.50 -2.33 1.86
CA ALA A 69 -7.87 -3.62 2.41
C ALA A 69 -6.72 -4.63 2.30
N SER A 70 -6.74 -5.65 3.17
CA SER A 70 -5.87 -6.82 3.08
C SER A 70 -6.64 -8.09 3.40
N GLY A 71 -6.10 -9.23 2.99
CA GLY A 71 -6.62 -10.54 3.38
C GLY A 71 -7.61 -11.14 2.39
N ASP A 72 -8.64 -11.83 2.90
CA ASP A 72 -9.57 -12.63 2.12
C ASP A 72 -10.77 -11.87 1.54
N HIS A 73 -10.86 -10.55 1.80
CA HIS A 73 -11.90 -9.67 1.27
C HIS A 73 -13.32 -10.24 1.51
N ASP A 74 -13.65 -10.48 2.78
CA ASP A 74 -14.93 -11.07 3.21
C ASP A 74 -15.22 -12.44 2.57
N GLY A 75 -14.18 -13.26 2.42
CA GLY A 75 -14.27 -14.63 1.90
C GLY A 75 -14.29 -14.74 0.37
N GLN A 76 -14.09 -13.65 -0.37
CA GLN A 76 -13.89 -13.71 -1.82
C GLN A 76 -12.56 -14.39 -2.19
N HIS A 77 -11.57 -14.29 -1.30
CA HIS A 77 -10.22 -14.85 -1.45
C HIS A 77 -9.81 -15.63 -0.21
N PRO A 78 -10.48 -16.77 0.11
CA PRO A 78 -10.20 -17.52 1.33
C PRO A 78 -8.74 -17.99 1.41
N GLU A 79 -8.06 -18.16 0.27
CA GLU A 79 -6.63 -18.49 0.19
C GLU A 79 -5.71 -17.39 0.75
N ARG A 80 -6.25 -16.17 0.90
CA ARG A 80 -5.55 -14.98 1.39
C ARG A 80 -5.90 -14.65 2.84
N HIS A 81 -6.66 -15.50 3.53
CA HIS A 81 -7.08 -15.23 4.90
C HIS A 81 -5.88 -15.01 5.82
N ILE A 82 -5.87 -13.87 6.51
CA ILE A 82 -4.83 -13.52 7.48
C ILE A 82 -5.45 -13.59 8.87
N ASN A 83 -5.13 -14.65 9.61
CA ASN A 83 -5.57 -14.76 11.00
C ASN A 83 -4.72 -13.85 11.89
N VAL A 84 -5.25 -12.67 12.22
CA VAL A 84 -4.60 -11.69 13.09
C VAL A 84 -4.87 -12.05 14.56
N THR A 85 -3.81 -12.29 15.31
CA THR A 85 -3.83 -12.62 16.73
C THR A 85 -2.92 -11.70 17.52
N GLN A 86 -3.09 -11.64 18.84
CA GLN A 86 -2.21 -10.86 19.74
C GLN A 86 -0.72 -11.21 19.59
N SER A 87 -0.37 -12.43 19.17
CA SER A 87 1.02 -12.84 18.98
C SER A 87 1.65 -12.44 17.64
N ASN A 88 0.87 -12.00 16.64
CA ASN A 88 1.38 -11.77 15.28
C ASN A 88 1.01 -10.41 14.66
N TYR A 89 0.15 -9.61 15.31
CA TYR A 89 -0.35 -8.36 14.74
C TYR A 89 0.78 -7.36 14.41
N GLU A 90 1.82 -7.28 15.25
CA GLU A 90 2.95 -6.37 15.01
C GLU A 90 3.73 -6.74 13.76
N GLN A 91 3.98 -8.04 13.56
CA GLN A 91 4.68 -8.53 12.38
C GLN A 91 3.85 -8.26 11.12
N ILE A 92 2.54 -8.51 11.17
CA ILE A 92 1.62 -8.23 10.05
C ILE A 92 1.65 -6.74 9.69
N ILE A 93 1.67 -5.86 10.69
CA ILE A 93 1.76 -4.40 10.47
C ILE A 93 3.10 -4.03 9.82
N GLU A 94 4.22 -4.60 10.27
CA GLU A 94 5.53 -4.34 9.65
C GLU A 94 5.60 -4.88 8.21
N ASP A 95 5.07 -6.07 7.95
CA ASP A 95 5.01 -6.65 6.61
C ASP A 95 4.12 -5.81 5.69
N LEU A 96 3.02 -5.27 6.21
CA LEU A 96 2.15 -4.36 5.48
C LEU A 96 2.87 -3.04 5.14
N LYS A 97 3.58 -2.44 6.09
CA LYS A 97 4.39 -1.24 5.84
C LYS A 97 5.45 -1.50 4.76
N ASP A 98 6.06 -2.67 4.77
CA ASP A 98 7.06 -3.07 3.77
C ASP A 98 6.47 -3.19 2.36
N VAL A 99 5.32 -3.88 2.21
CA VAL A 99 4.57 -3.94 0.95
C VAL A 99 4.24 -2.55 0.45
N MET A 100 3.72 -1.68 1.32
CA MET A 100 3.31 -0.34 0.92
C MET A 100 4.48 0.55 0.52
N ALA A 101 5.62 0.45 1.21
CA ALA A 101 6.84 1.17 0.83
C ALA A 101 7.35 0.71 -0.55
N GLN A 102 7.37 -0.59 -0.79
CA GLN A 102 7.73 -1.13 -2.11
C GLN A 102 6.74 -0.75 -3.19
N ALA A 103 5.44 -0.66 -2.88
CA ALA A 103 4.44 -0.20 -3.83
C ALA A 103 4.72 1.24 -4.31
N ALA A 104 5.17 2.12 -3.41
CA ALA A 104 5.51 3.50 -3.77
C ALA A 104 6.72 3.57 -4.72
N VAL A 105 7.76 2.77 -4.44
CA VAL A 105 8.94 2.66 -5.31
C VAL A 105 8.56 2.02 -6.65
N TRP A 106 7.75 0.96 -6.62
CA TRP A 106 7.32 0.24 -7.82
C TRP A 106 6.50 1.15 -8.74
N TYR A 107 5.54 1.89 -8.20
CA TYR A 107 4.72 2.84 -8.97
C TYR A 107 5.59 3.91 -9.63
N LYS A 108 6.51 4.50 -8.85
CA LYS A 108 7.46 5.48 -9.37
C LYS A 108 8.33 4.92 -10.50
N THR A 109 8.74 3.66 -10.40
CA THR A 109 9.69 3.06 -11.35
C THR A 109 9.01 2.55 -12.62
N ASN A 110 7.77 2.07 -12.53
CA ASN A 110 7.12 1.33 -13.60
C ASN A 110 5.97 2.09 -14.28
N VAL A 111 5.47 3.18 -13.67
CA VAL A 111 4.30 3.91 -14.18
C VAL A 111 4.60 5.38 -14.47
N LEU A 112 5.42 6.04 -13.65
CA LEU A 112 5.80 7.45 -13.81
C LEU A 112 7.16 7.61 -14.50
#